data_AF-A0A199UDI7-F1
#
_entry.id   AF-A0A199UDI7-F1
#
_cell.length_a   1.000
_cell.length_b   1.000
_cell.length_c   1.000
_cell.angle_alpha   90.00
_cell.angle_beta   90.00
_cell.angle_gamma   90.00
#
_symmetry.space_group_name_H-M   'P 1'
#
loop_
_entity.id
_entity.type
_entity.pdbx_description
1 polymer ?
#
loop_
_entity_poly.entity_id
_entity_poly.type
_entity_poly.pdbx_seq_one_letter_code
_entity_poly.pdbx_strand_id
1 'polypeptide(L)'
;MDEENTGPFRRTSTRTRKMATKMAVALASTDNRTQAALARLEALENDNAGADNVETNDDDYDSLDDEDQVYIQKKQSKNMKRKTRQAKALENAKKAPRTFMEVLQEANLESLPPHVPTYLRAAVGPPSTRSRRHFCTVCGDAANYTCVRCGMRFCSCKCQ
;
A
#
# COMPACT_ATOMS: atom_id res chain seq x y z
N MET A 1 28.81 29.89 33.00
CA MET A 1 28.89 28.46 32.66
C MET A 1 27.62 27.81 33.22
N ASP A 2 26.42 28.22 32.79
CA ASP A 2 25.76 27.79 31.55
C ASP A 2 25.62 26.26 31.58
N GLU A 3 24.44 25.64 31.72
CA GLU A 3 23.40 25.67 30.70
C GLU A 3 22.02 25.31 31.25
N GLU A 4 21.06 26.17 30.93
CA GLU A 4 19.63 26.08 31.21
C GLU A 4 18.99 25.10 30.21
N ASN A 5 18.57 23.91 30.66
CA ASN A 5 17.87 22.95 29.79
C ASN A 5 16.36 23.29 29.69
N THR A 6 16.07 24.41 29.02
CA THR A 6 14.72 24.84 28.62
C THR A 6 14.30 24.16 27.31
N GLY A 7 13.87 22.90 27.39
CA GLY A 7 13.03 22.27 26.36
C GLY A 7 11.55 22.62 26.55
N PRO A 8 10.72 22.67 25.48
CA PRO A 8 9.37 23.22 25.55
C PRO A 8 8.51 22.43 26.54
N PHE A 9 7.94 23.16 27.50
CA PHE A 9 7.04 22.69 28.55
C PHE A 9 6.09 21.58 28.04
N ARG A 10 6.42 20.32 28.33
CA ARG A 10 5.43 19.25 28.27
C ARG A 10 4.38 19.61 29.31
N ARG A 11 3.14 19.88 28.90
CA ARG A 11 2.00 19.93 29.82
C ARG A 11 1.85 18.56 30.47
N THR A 12 2.54 18.32 31.58
CA THR A 12 2.37 17.11 32.37
C THR A 12 1.16 17.34 33.27
N SER A 13 0.14 16.50 33.10
CA SER A 13 -0.97 16.46 34.03
C SER A 13 -0.45 16.15 35.44
N THR A 14 -0.83 16.94 36.44
CA THR A 14 -0.57 16.69 37.87
C THR A 14 -1.36 15.49 38.41
N ARG A 15 -2.22 14.89 37.58
CA ARG A 15 -3.04 13.74 37.95
C ARG A 15 -2.14 12.50 38.09
N THR A 16 -1.96 12.06 39.33
CA THR A 16 -1.33 10.77 39.64
C THR A 16 -2.17 9.64 39.04
N ARG A 17 -1.62 8.96 38.03
CA ARG A 17 -2.27 7.78 37.43
C ARG A 17 -2.02 6.59 38.35
N LYS A 18 -3.06 6.12 39.03
CA LYS A 18 -3.00 4.84 39.77
C LYS A 18 -3.02 3.71 38.74
N MET A 19 -1.90 3.01 38.58
CA MET A 19 -1.84 1.77 37.81
C MET A 19 -2.04 0.59 38.73
N ALA A 20 -2.85 -0.39 38.29
CA ALA A 20 -3.00 -1.63 39.04
C ALA A 20 -1.67 -2.39 39.08
N THR A 21 -1.36 -3.03 40.21
CA THR A 21 -0.10 -3.78 40.41
C THR A 21 0.16 -4.80 39.31
N LYS A 22 -0.89 -5.49 38.85
CA LYS A 22 -0.80 -6.45 37.74
C LYS A 22 -0.37 -5.81 36.42
N MET A 23 -0.85 -4.60 36.13
CA MET A 23 -0.46 -3.84 34.94
C MET A 23 0.98 -3.31 35.06
N ALA A 24 1.40 -2.89 36.26
CA ALA A 24 2.77 -2.46 36.50
C ALA A 24 3.77 -3.60 36.27
N VAL A 25 3.46 -4.81 36.75
CA VAL A 25 4.28 -6.02 36.53
C VAL A 25 4.34 -6.39 35.05
N ALA A 26 3.20 -6.39 34.35
CA ALA A 26 3.16 -6.68 32.92
C ALA A 26 3.97 -5.66 32.09
N LEU A 27 3.91 -4.37 32.43
CA LEU A 27 4.68 -3.34 31.76
C LEU A 27 6.18 -3.35 32.12
N ALA A 28 6.55 -3.88 33.29
CA ALA A 28 7.94 -3.99 33.72
C ALA A 28 8.69 -5.10 32.98
N SER A 29 8.01 -6.21 32.65
CA SER A 29 8.60 -7.31 31.88
C SER A 29 8.94 -6.88 30.45
N THR A 30 10.15 -7.20 30.01
CA THR A 30 10.63 -6.95 28.64
C THR A 30 9.77 -7.68 27.61
N ASP A 31 9.41 -8.92 27.90
CA ASP A 31 8.74 -9.81 26.94
C ASP A 31 7.31 -9.37 26.64
N ASN A 32 6.56 -8.90 27.64
CA ASN A 32 5.23 -8.36 27.40
C ASN A 32 5.29 -7.03 26.65
N ARG A 33 6.34 -6.23 26.84
CA ARG A 33 6.54 -5.00 26.06
C ARG A 33 6.85 -5.31 24.60
N THR A 34 7.72 -6.29 24.33
CA THR A 34 8.04 -6.71 22.96
C THR A 34 6.83 -7.33 22.28
N GLN A 35 6.09 -8.22 22.95
CA GLN A 35 4.84 -8.78 22.41
C GLN A 35 3.80 -7.70 22.12
N ALA A 36 3.61 -6.73 23.02
CA ALA A 36 2.70 -5.61 22.80
C ALA A 36 3.17 -4.65 21.69
N ALA A 37 4.47 -4.58 21.42
CA ALA A 37 5.01 -3.83 20.27
C ALA A 37 4.76 -4.59 18.97
N LEU A 38 5.05 -5.89 18.93
CA LEU A 38 4.82 -6.76 17.77
C LEU A 38 3.33 -6.80 17.39
N ALA A 39 2.42 -6.98 18.35
CA ALA A 39 0.98 -6.97 18.08
C ALA A 39 0.47 -5.63 17.54
N ARG A 40 1.12 -4.51 17.89
CA ARG A 40 0.81 -3.20 17.30
C ARG A 40 1.37 -3.07 15.88
N LEU A 41 2.57 -3.58 15.62
CA LEU A 41 3.15 -3.59 14.28
C LEU A 41 2.32 -4.45 13.32
N GLU A 42 1.94 -5.66 13.75
CA GLU A 42 1.06 -6.56 12.99
C GLU A 42 -0.30 -5.91 12.68
N ALA A 43 -0.89 -5.18 13.64
CA ALA A 43 -2.12 -4.44 13.39
C ALA A 43 -1.94 -3.32 12.34
N LEU A 44 -0.83 -2.58 12.40
CA LEU A 44 -0.52 -1.53 11.43
C LEU A 44 -0.19 -2.09 10.03
N GLU A 45 0.47 -3.25 9.96
CA GLU A 45 0.73 -3.98 8.71
C GLU A 45 -0.58 -4.45 8.07
N ASN A 46 -1.54 -4.90 8.89
CA ASN A 46 -2.87 -5.31 8.42
C ASN A 46 -3.78 -4.14 8.01
N ASP A 47 -3.61 -2.96 8.62
CA ASP A 47 -4.45 -1.77 8.34
C ASP A 47 -3.93 -0.92 7.15
N ASN A 48 -2.78 -1.26 6.56
CA ASN A 48 -2.18 -0.49 5.45
C ASN A 48 -2.76 -0.80 4.05
N ALA A 49 -3.92 -1.44 3.96
CA ALA A 49 -4.62 -1.66 2.68
C ALA A 49 -5.39 -0.40 2.25
N GLY A 50 -4.72 0.76 2.23
CA GLY A 50 -5.36 2.06 2.05
C GLY A 50 -4.43 3.11 1.45
N ALA A 51 -3.95 2.89 0.24
CA ALA A 51 -3.51 3.97 -0.65
C ALA A 51 -4.41 3.95 -1.89
N ASP A 52 -5.18 5.03 -2.04
CA ASP A 52 -6.15 5.36 -3.10
C ASP A 52 -7.44 4.53 -3.19
N ASN A 53 -8.47 4.98 -2.46
CA ASN A 53 -9.82 4.96 -3.02
C ASN A 53 -9.89 6.08 -4.07
N VAL A 54 -9.51 5.79 -5.33
CA VAL A 54 -10.10 6.51 -6.46
C VAL A 54 -11.54 6.02 -6.53
N GLU A 55 -12.46 6.82 -6.01
CA GLU A 55 -13.89 6.66 -6.24
C GLU A 55 -14.13 6.75 -7.76
N THR A 56 -14.14 5.61 -8.43
CA THR A 56 -14.71 5.51 -9.77
C THR A 56 -16.21 5.40 -9.55
N ASN A 57 -16.89 6.54 -9.62
CA ASN A 57 -18.34 6.58 -9.59
C ASN A 57 -18.89 6.02 -10.90
N ASP A 58 -18.94 4.69 -11.02
CA ASP A 58 -19.66 4.01 -12.10
C ASP A 58 -21.15 3.94 -11.74
N ASP A 59 -21.80 5.10 -11.69
CA ASP A 59 -23.27 5.22 -11.75
C ASP A 59 -23.70 5.15 -13.22
N ASP A 60 -23.61 3.97 -13.83
CA ASP A 60 -24.19 3.71 -15.14
C ASP A 60 -25.27 2.60 -15.03
N TYR A 61 -26.47 2.96 -15.48
CA TYR A 61 -27.60 2.09 -15.84
C TYR A 61 -28.54 1.54 -14.74
N ASP A 62 -29.41 2.41 -14.20
CA ASP A 62 -30.75 1.98 -13.77
C ASP A 62 -31.73 2.18 -14.93
N SER A 63 -31.86 1.12 -15.74
CA SER A 63 -32.84 1.04 -16.82
C SER A 63 -34.23 0.86 -16.21
N LEU A 64 -34.98 1.96 -16.13
CA LEU A 64 -36.42 1.93 -15.83
C LEU A 64 -37.18 1.27 -16.99
N ASP A 65 -37.53 -0.01 -16.85
CA ASP A 65 -38.71 -0.54 -17.52
C ASP A 65 -39.33 -1.76 -16.82
N ASP A 66 -40.63 -1.90 -17.04
CA ASP A 66 -41.58 -2.96 -16.74
C ASP A 66 -42.27 -3.04 -15.35
N GLU A 67 -43.46 -2.42 -15.33
CA GLU A 67 -44.65 -2.91 -14.63
C GLU A 67 -44.92 -4.39 -14.97
N ASP A 68 -45.00 -5.29 -13.98
CA ASP A 68 -46.26 -5.95 -13.59
C ASP A 68 -46.07 -6.99 -12.47
N GLN A 69 -47.00 -6.97 -11.51
CA GLN A 69 -47.57 -8.13 -10.80
C GLN A 69 -46.66 -9.13 -10.05
N VAL A 70 -46.88 -9.19 -8.72
CA VAL A 70 -47.50 -10.31 -7.98
C VAL A 70 -46.99 -10.33 -6.54
N TYR A 71 -47.95 -10.26 -5.62
CA TYR A 71 -47.82 -10.49 -4.18
C TYR A 71 -46.92 -11.67 -3.80
N ILE A 72 -45.79 -11.40 -3.15
CA ILE A 72 -45.21 -12.32 -2.17
C ILE A 72 -44.79 -11.52 -0.93
N GLN A 73 -45.70 -11.44 0.04
CA GLN A 73 -45.35 -11.13 1.43
C GLN A 73 -44.49 -12.26 2.01
N LYS A 74 -43.21 -12.33 1.63
CA LYS A 74 -42.22 -13.06 2.42
C LYS A 74 -41.86 -12.15 3.59
N LYS A 75 -42.48 -12.41 4.74
CA LYS A 75 -42.00 -11.95 6.05
C LYS A 75 -40.54 -12.39 6.18
N GLN A 76 -39.60 -11.54 5.77
CA GLN A 76 -38.20 -11.73 6.05
C GLN A 76 -38.04 -11.55 7.56
N SER A 77 -37.81 -12.66 8.24
CA SER A 77 -37.44 -12.69 9.64
C SER A 77 -36.25 -11.75 9.86
N LYS A 78 -36.50 -10.65 10.57
CA LYS A 78 -35.48 -9.77 11.16
C LYS A 78 -34.70 -10.56 12.22
N ASN A 79 -33.83 -11.45 11.78
CA ASN A 79 -32.82 -12.08 12.61
C ASN A 79 -31.52 -12.23 11.83
N MET A 80 -31.10 -11.15 11.18
CA MET A 80 -29.68 -10.98 10.90
C MET A 80 -29.00 -10.73 12.24
N LYS A 81 -28.51 -11.81 12.89
CA LYS A 81 -27.61 -11.69 14.02
C LYS A 81 -26.55 -10.67 13.63
N ARG A 82 -26.43 -9.59 14.41
CA ARG A 82 -25.41 -8.55 14.17
C ARG A 82 -24.07 -9.27 13.98
N LYS A 83 -23.50 -9.18 12.77
CA LYS A 83 -22.17 -9.73 12.48
C LYS A 83 -21.21 -9.22 13.56
N THR A 84 -20.46 -10.14 14.15
CA THR A 84 -19.45 -9.80 15.16
C THR A 84 -18.48 -8.77 14.57
N ARG A 85 -17.88 -7.94 15.43
CA ARG A 85 -16.90 -6.92 14.99
C ARG A 85 -15.77 -7.55 14.17
N GLN A 86 -15.39 -8.78 14.52
CA GLN A 86 -14.40 -9.59 13.79
C GLN A 86 -14.89 -10.01 12.39
N ALA A 87 -16.15 -10.46 12.25
CA ALA A 87 -16.70 -10.81 10.94
C ALA A 87 -16.82 -9.57 10.02
N LYS A 88 -17.14 -8.39 10.58
CA LYS A 88 -17.12 -7.14 9.82
C LYS A 88 -15.70 -6.72 9.41
N ALA A 89 -14.71 -6.89 10.29
CA ALA A 89 -13.31 -6.60 9.98
C ALA A 89 -12.78 -7.51 8.86
N LEU A 90 -13.07 -8.82 8.90
CA LEU A 90 -12.67 -9.77 7.86
C LEU A 90 -13.32 -9.49 6.49
N GLU A 91 -14.58 -9.06 6.48
CA GLU A 91 -15.28 -8.68 5.24
C GLU A 91 -14.71 -7.38 4.65
N ASN A 92 -14.32 -6.43 5.50
CA ASN A 92 -13.66 -5.21 5.06
C ASN A 92 -12.23 -5.47 4.56
N ALA A 93 -11.47 -6.38 5.19
CA ALA A 93 -10.15 -6.79 4.72
C ALA A 93 -10.21 -7.43 3.31
N LYS A 94 -11.26 -8.20 3.00
CA LYS A 94 -11.47 -8.76 1.66
C LYS A 94 -11.80 -7.71 0.59
N LYS A 95 -12.33 -6.55 1.01
CA LYS A 95 -12.67 -5.42 0.13
C LYS A 95 -11.57 -4.37 0.07
N ALA A 96 -10.51 -4.53 0.85
CA ALA A 96 -9.42 -3.59 0.86
C ALA A 96 -8.57 -3.78 -0.41
N PRO A 97 -8.02 -2.70 -0.99
CA PRO A 97 -7.12 -2.79 -2.13
C PRO A 97 -5.92 -3.68 -1.77
N ARG A 98 -5.66 -4.66 -2.63
CA ARG A 98 -4.54 -5.59 -2.47
C ARG A 98 -3.24 -4.89 -2.79
N THR A 99 -2.18 -5.20 -2.05
CA THR A 99 -0.85 -4.72 -2.41
C THR A 99 -0.37 -5.39 -3.69
N PHE A 100 0.53 -4.73 -4.43
CA PHE A 100 1.12 -5.32 -5.63
C PHE A 100 1.74 -6.71 -5.36
N MET A 101 2.38 -6.88 -4.20
CA MET A 101 3.00 -8.14 -3.81
C MET A 101 1.98 -9.25 -3.56
N GLU A 102 0.84 -8.95 -2.95
CA GLU A 102 -0.25 -9.91 -2.76
C GLU A 102 -0.82 -10.37 -4.10
N VAL A 103 -1.11 -9.44 -5.01
CA VAL A 103 -1.60 -9.77 -6.36
C VAL A 103 -0.59 -10.63 -7.11
N LEU A 104 0.71 -10.36 -6.96
CA LEU A 104 1.77 -11.13 -7.61
C LEU A 104 1.84 -12.58 -7.09
N GLN A 105 1.65 -12.79 -5.79
CA GLN A 105 1.62 -14.11 -5.17
C GLN A 105 0.38 -14.91 -5.60
N GLU A 106 -0.79 -14.27 -5.62
CA GLU A 106 -2.05 -14.90 -6.04
C GLU A 106 -2.04 -15.31 -7.52
N ALA A 107 -1.38 -14.52 -8.37
CA ALA A 107 -1.27 -14.80 -9.80
C ALA A 107 -0.46 -16.07 -10.11
N ASN A 108 0.27 -16.63 -9.13
CA ASN A 108 1.03 -17.89 -9.24
C ASN A 108 1.80 -18.01 -10.56
N LEU A 109 2.60 -16.99 -10.88
CA LEU A 109 3.21 -16.81 -12.21
C LEU A 109 4.16 -17.95 -12.61
N GLU A 110 4.67 -18.71 -11.65
CA GLU A 110 5.57 -19.85 -11.90
C GLU A 110 4.84 -21.06 -12.50
N SER A 111 3.55 -21.22 -12.17
CA SER A 111 2.70 -22.28 -12.73
C SER A 111 2.35 -22.06 -14.20
N LEU A 112 2.51 -20.83 -14.69
CA LEU A 112 2.22 -20.49 -16.08
C LEU A 112 3.29 -21.06 -17.02
N PRO A 113 2.88 -21.63 -18.16
CA PRO A 113 3.80 -22.11 -19.18
C PRO A 113 4.84 -21.06 -19.61
N PRO A 114 6.03 -21.48 -20.07
CA PRO A 114 7.15 -20.58 -20.36
C PRO A 114 6.88 -19.60 -21.53
N HIS A 115 5.89 -19.89 -22.38
CA HIS A 115 5.52 -19.05 -23.52
C HIS A 115 4.54 -17.92 -23.14
N VAL A 116 3.93 -17.96 -21.96
CA VAL A 116 2.99 -16.93 -21.50
C VAL A 116 3.79 -15.77 -20.89
N PRO A 117 3.68 -14.54 -21.43
CA PRO A 117 4.33 -13.38 -20.84
C PRO A 117 3.75 -13.12 -19.45
N THR A 118 4.62 -13.05 -18.44
CA THR A 118 4.25 -12.70 -17.06
C THR A 118 4.98 -11.44 -16.64
N TYR A 119 4.57 -10.80 -15.54
CA TYR A 119 5.25 -9.61 -15.02
C TYR A 119 6.77 -9.78 -14.89
N LEU A 120 7.22 -10.98 -14.48
CA LEU A 120 8.64 -11.31 -14.31
C LEU A 120 9.35 -11.71 -15.60
N ARG A 121 8.62 -12.24 -16.59
CA ARG A 121 9.20 -12.78 -17.85
C ARG A 121 8.95 -11.92 -19.07
N ALA A 122 8.12 -10.87 -18.95
CA ALA A 122 7.83 -9.93 -20.02
C ALA A 122 9.08 -9.12 -20.36
N ALA A 123 9.97 -9.72 -21.14
CA ALA A 123 11.11 -9.07 -21.74
C ALA A 123 10.68 -8.47 -23.07
N VAL A 124 11.00 -7.20 -23.29
CA VAL A 124 10.99 -6.63 -24.64
C VAL A 124 12.06 -7.39 -25.43
N GLY A 125 11.66 -7.97 -26.57
CA GLY A 125 12.59 -8.69 -27.44
C GLY A 125 13.78 -7.81 -27.86
N PRO A 126 14.86 -8.40 -28.40
CA PRO A 126 16.01 -7.64 -28.86
C PRO A 126 15.56 -6.46 -29.74
N PRO A 127 16.09 -5.25 -29.54
CA PRO A 127 15.67 -4.09 -30.31
C PRO A 127 15.80 -4.38 -31.81
N SER A 128 14.72 -4.18 -32.56
CA SER A 128 14.65 -4.46 -34.00
C SER A 128 15.55 -3.54 -34.83
N THR A 129 15.97 -2.41 -34.28
CA THR A 129 16.83 -1.43 -34.94
C THR A 129 18.29 -1.68 -34.60
N ARG A 130 19.12 -1.85 -35.63
CA ARG A 130 20.58 -2.04 -35.46
C ARG A 130 21.32 -0.73 -35.14
N SER A 131 20.71 0.43 -35.38
CA SER A 131 21.34 1.73 -35.12
C SER A 131 20.98 2.24 -33.72
N ARG A 132 21.97 2.21 -32.81
CA ARG A 132 21.84 2.84 -31.50
C ARG A 132 21.82 4.36 -31.70
N ARG A 133 20.73 5.01 -31.30
CA ARG A 133 20.67 6.47 -31.26
C ARG A 133 21.34 6.96 -29.98
N HIS A 134 22.18 7.97 -30.12
CA HIS A 134 22.91 8.58 -29.00
C HIS A 134 22.35 9.96 -28.72
N PHE A 135 21.80 10.12 -27.53
CA PHE A 135 21.21 11.37 -27.07
C PHE A 135 22.01 11.96 -25.91
N CYS A 136 22.00 13.27 -25.82
CA CYS A 136 22.61 14.04 -24.76
C CYS A 136 21.79 13.83 -23.48
N THR A 137 22.45 13.48 -22.38
CA THR A 137 21.78 13.24 -21.10
C THR A 137 21.22 14.51 -20.47
N VAL A 138 21.71 15.69 -20.90
CA VAL A 138 21.28 17.00 -20.40
C VAL A 138 20.07 17.54 -21.16
N CYS A 139 20.17 17.71 -22.49
CA CYS A 139 19.13 18.36 -23.31
C CYS A 139 18.35 17.41 -24.25
N GLY A 140 18.75 16.15 -24.39
CA GLY A 140 18.09 15.20 -25.29
C GLY A 140 18.46 15.29 -26.78
N ASP A 141 19.26 16.28 -27.20
CA ASP A 141 19.74 16.39 -28.58
C ASP A 141 20.71 15.25 -28.97
N ALA A 142 21.02 15.12 -30.26
CA ALA A 142 22.03 14.16 -30.71
C ALA A 142 23.39 14.40 -30.03
N ALA A 143 23.90 13.38 -29.33
CA ALA A 143 25.17 13.48 -28.64
C ALA A 143 26.32 13.01 -29.52
N ASN A 144 27.22 13.95 -29.83
CA ASN A 144 28.44 13.68 -30.59
C ASN A 144 29.63 13.33 -29.69
N TYR A 145 29.54 13.61 -28.38
CA TYR A 145 30.65 13.46 -27.44
C TYR A 145 30.30 12.56 -26.27
N THR A 146 31.34 11.97 -25.67
CA THR A 146 31.24 11.13 -24.46
C THR A 146 32.27 11.60 -23.44
N CYS A 147 31.85 11.84 -22.20
CA CYS A 147 32.73 12.27 -21.13
C CYS A 147 33.70 11.15 -20.74
N VAL A 148 35.00 11.45 -20.71
CA VAL A 148 36.07 10.47 -20.44
C VAL A 148 36.08 10.02 -18.96
N ARG A 149 35.49 10.79 -18.05
CA ARG A 149 35.45 10.46 -16.61
C ARG A 149 34.29 9.55 -16.21
N CYS A 150 33.09 9.82 -16.72
CA CYS A 150 31.86 9.12 -16.31
C CYS A 150 31.14 8.38 -17.44
N GLY A 151 31.56 8.53 -18.69
CA GLY A 151 30.92 7.87 -19.84
C GLY A 151 29.58 8.46 -20.27
N MET A 152 29.12 9.56 -19.63
CA MET A 152 27.88 10.23 -20.05
C MET A 152 28.06 10.93 -21.40
N ARG A 153 26.99 10.94 -22.19
CA ARG A 153 26.96 11.51 -23.53
C ARG A 153 26.42 12.94 -23.53
N PHE A 154 27.05 13.83 -24.29
CA PHE A 154 26.67 15.23 -24.38
C PHE A 154 26.78 15.79 -25.81
N CYS A 155 26.04 16.86 -26.10
CA CYS A 155 26.00 17.48 -27.43
C CYS A 155 27.06 18.59 -27.62
N SER A 156 27.44 19.30 -26.56
CA SER A 156 28.36 20.44 -26.59
C SER A 156 29.02 20.66 -25.22
N CYS A 157 30.06 21.51 -25.15
CA CYS A 157 30.73 21.84 -23.89
C CYS A 157 29.80 22.46 -22.83
N LYS A 158 28.63 23.01 -23.22
CA LYS A 158 27.62 23.50 -22.26
C LYS A 158 26.92 22.36 -21.51
N CYS A 159 26.95 21.15 -22.07
CA CYS A 159 26.34 19.94 -21.53
C CYS A 159 27.37 18.91 -21.05
N GLN A 160 28.67 19.25 -21.10
CA GLN A 160 29.77 18.41 -20.60
C GLN A 160 29.86 18.50 -19.08
#